data_AF-A0A6P1DWT8-F1
#
_entry.id   AF-A0A6P1DWT8-F1
#
_cell.length_a   1.000
_cell.length_b   1.000
_cell.length_c   1.000
_cell.angle_alpha   90.00
_cell.angle_beta   90.00
_cell.angle_gamma   90.00
#
_symmetry.space_group_name_H-M   'P 1'
#
loop_
_entity.id
_entity.type
_entity.pdbx_description
1 polymer ?
#
loop_
_entity_poly.entity_id
_entity_poly.type
_entity_poly.pdbx_seq_one_letter_code
_entity_poly.pdbx_strand_id
1 'polypeptide(L)'
;MSRASPESVFALAQAAMERGDWEGFFGCLDRTDLKKLARLGISPVGEDPQGAYSRVCIEHGVAVEQLEEVKTLFDAIQTSARQMWSSPAGEGLGEDSQDRQLQQSLRHRDLVRALDRAIDACLGSITDLAAFTAQIERLKRATLGGGSVSRSLFVGEHLSDVRVDGKKATALRQQQGGESEPIAFVQKRGQCRTPDIRPLTR
;
A
#
# COMPACT_ATOMS: atom_id res chain seq x y z
N MET A 1 -23.23 -0.50 23.08
CA MET A 1 -22.40 0.08 22.00
C MET A 1 -22.50 -0.82 20.79
N SER A 2 -23.07 -0.35 19.68
CA SER A 2 -23.39 -1.23 18.54
C SER A 2 -22.10 -1.77 17.92
N ARG A 3 -22.06 -3.09 17.75
CA ARG A 3 -21.04 -3.76 16.95
C ARG A 3 -21.31 -3.35 15.51
N ALA A 4 -20.42 -2.58 14.90
CA ALA A 4 -20.58 -2.19 13.50
C ALA A 4 -20.71 -3.46 12.63
N SER A 5 -21.86 -3.65 11.99
CA SER A 5 -22.12 -4.78 11.08
C SER A 5 -21.39 -4.57 9.75
N PRO A 6 -21.15 -5.62 8.96
CA PRO A 6 -20.57 -5.51 7.62
C PRO A 6 -21.29 -4.48 6.75
N GLU A 7 -22.62 -4.46 6.79
CA GLU A 7 -23.47 -3.52 6.04
C GLU A 7 -23.26 -2.09 6.51
N SER A 8 -23.19 -1.86 7.83
CA SER A 8 -22.95 -0.51 8.36
C SER A 8 -21.56 0.02 7.96
N VAL A 9 -20.56 -0.85 7.93
CA VAL A 9 -19.18 -0.49 7.55
C VAL A 9 -19.06 -0.22 6.06
N PHE A 10 -19.74 -1.02 5.24
CA PHE A 10 -19.85 -0.78 3.80
C PHE A 10 -20.58 0.54 3.51
N ALA A 11 -21.72 0.79 4.16
CA ALA A 11 -22.48 2.03 3.99
C ALA A 11 -21.66 3.26 4.43
N LEU A 12 -20.88 3.16 5.50
CA LEU A 12 -19.96 4.23 5.93
C LEU A 12 -18.86 4.48 4.90
N ALA A 13 -18.22 3.42 4.39
CA ALA A 13 -17.19 3.54 3.36
C ALA A 13 -17.75 4.12 2.06
N GLN A 14 -18.92 3.67 1.62
CA GLN A 14 -19.64 4.19 0.45
C GLN A 14 -19.96 5.68 0.62
N ALA A 15 -20.58 6.07 1.74
CA ALA A 15 -20.94 7.45 1.99
C ALA A 15 -19.69 8.36 2.08
N ALA A 16 -18.57 7.87 2.61
CA ALA A 16 -17.30 8.60 2.62
C ALA A 16 -16.76 8.79 1.20
N MET A 17 -16.77 7.74 0.37
CA MET A 17 -16.36 7.80 -1.03
C MET A 17 -17.21 8.78 -1.85
N GLU A 18 -18.53 8.76 -1.68
CA GLU A 18 -19.47 9.67 -2.36
C GLU A 18 -19.21 11.15 -2.03
N ARG A 19 -18.76 11.44 -0.80
CA ARG A 19 -18.38 12.79 -0.37
C ARG A 19 -16.93 13.16 -0.72
N GLY A 20 -16.12 12.22 -1.20
CA GLY A 20 -14.68 12.40 -1.39
C GLY A 20 -13.88 12.52 -0.07
N ASP A 21 -14.43 11.96 1.01
CA ASP A 21 -13.84 11.94 2.36
C ASP A 21 -12.86 10.77 2.50
N TRP A 22 -11.59 11.03 2.19
CA TRP A 22 -10.54 10.01 2.20
C TRP A 22 -10.23 9.49 3.61
N GLU A 23 -10.21 10.35 4.63
CA GLU A 23 -9.98 9.93 6.02
C GLU A 23 -11.11 9.04 6.52
N GLY A 24 -12.36 9.42 6.26
CA GLY A 24 -13.52 8.59 6.59
C GLY A 24 -13.46 7.23 5.91
N PHE A 25 -13.06 7.21 4.64
CA PHE A 25 -12.89 5.98 3.88
C PHE A 25 -11.77 5.09 4.42
N PHE A 26 -10.54 5.62 4.53
CA PHE A 26 -9.39 4.86 5.03
C PHE A 26 -9.57 4.44 6.49
N GLY A 27 -10.31 5.23 7.27
CA GLY A 27 -10.72 4.87 8.63
C GLY A 27 -11.60 3.62 8.71
N CYS A 28 -12.29 3.22 7.64
CA CYS A 28 -13.10 2.00 7.60
C CYS A 28 -12.25 0.73 7.39
N LEU A 29 -11.02 0.86 6.89
CA LEU A 29 -10.15 -0.26 6.56
C LEU A 29 -9.47 -0.86 7.78
N ASP A 30 -9.05 -2.12 7.62
CA ASP A 30 -8.19 -2.74 8.61
C ASP A 30 -6.72 -2.30 8.47
N ARG A 31 -5.95 -2.50 9.54
CA ARG A 31 -4.54 -2.09 9.62
C ARG A 31 -3.67 -2.77 8.56
N THR A 32 -3.99 -4.00 8.15
CA THR A 32 -3.22 -4.75 7.15
C THR A 32 -3.36 -4.07 5.79
N ASP A 33 -4.58 -3.76 5.38
CA ASP A 33 -4.83 -3.09 4.09
C ASP A 33 -4.33 -1.64 4.10
N LEU A 34 -4.51 -0.94 5.23
CA LEU A 34 -3.90 0.38 5.40
C LEU A 34 -2.38 0.36 5.26
N LYS A 35 -1.70 -0.65 5.81
CA LYS A 35 -0.24 -0.78 5.64
C LYS A 35 0.16 -0.96 4.17
N LYS A 36 -0.58 -1.78 3.41
CA LYS A 36 -0.33 -1.97 1.97
C LYS A 36 -0.43 -0.65 1.21
N LEU A 37 -1.46 0.16 1.51
CA LEU A 37 -1.68 1.44 0.84
C LEU A 37 -0.70 2.52 1.31
N ALA A 38 -0.47 2.63 2.62
CA ALA A 38 0.51 3.54 3.21
C ALA A 38 1.93 3.28 2.67
N ARG A 39 2.28 2.02 2.39
CA ARG A 39 3.56 1.66 1.77
C ARG A 39 3.81 2.42 0.45
N LEU A 40 2.77 2.68 -0.32
CA LEU A 40 2.84 3.44 -1.58
C LEU A 40 3.19 4.93 -1.37
N GLY A 41 3.09 5.44 -0.14
CA GLY A 41 3.52 6.78 0.24
C GLY A 41 4.97 6.87 0.72
N ILE A 42 5.57 5.74 1.10
CA ILE A 42 6.98 5.70 1.56
C ILE A 42 7.89 5.25 0.42
N SER A 43 7.45 4.29 -0.42
CA SER A 43 8.25 3.80 -1.55
C SER A 43 8.80 4.92 -2.47
N PRO A 44 8.06 6.00 -2.77
CA PRO A 44 8.55 7.07 -3.65
C PRO A 44 9.56 8.02 -2.97
N VAL A 45 9.82 7.89 -1.67
CA VAL A 45 10.73 8.80 -0.93
C VAL A 45 12.15 8.83 -1.54
N GLY A 46 12.62 7.69 -2.06
CA GLY A 46 13.90 7.60 -2.77
C GLY A 46 13.93 8.28 -4.14
N GLU A 47 12.77 8.63 -4.71
CA GLU A 47 12.62 9.14 -6.08
C GLU A 47 11.95 10.52 -6.12
N ASP A 48 11.77 11.17 -4.98
CA ASP A 48 11.02 12.41 -4.84
C ASP A 48 11.95 13.64 -4.72
N PRO A 49 12.34 14.28 -5.83
CA PRO A 49 13.26 15.42 -5.81
C PRO A 49 12.67 16.65 -5.09
N GLN A 50 11.35 16.74 -4.95
CA GLN A 50 10.69 17.84 -4.25
C GLN A 50 10.48 17.54 -2.77
N GLY A 51 10.76 16.31 -2.32
CA GLY A 51 10.61 15.88 -0.92
C GLY A 51 9.19 16.03 -0.37
N ALA A 52 8.16 16.05 -1.22
CA ALA A 52 6.76 16.08 -0.80
C ALA A 52 6.38 14.82 0.00
N TYR A 53 6.75 13.63 -0.45
CA TYR A 53 6.52 12.37 0.26
C TYR A 53 7.31 12.31 1.57
N SER A 54 8.56 12.78 1.57
CA SER A 54 9.38 12.88 2.79
C SER A 54 8.71 13.78 3.83
N ARG A 55 8.21 14.95 3.41
CA ARG A 55 7.50 15.88 4.30
C ARG A 55 6.25 15.25 4.91
N VAL A 56 5.42 14.58 4.11
CA VAL A 56 4.24 13.87 4.63
C VAL A 56 4.65 12.77 5.62
N CYS A 57 5.71 12.01 5.36
CA CYS A 57 6.18 11.00 6.31
C CYS A 57 6.61 11.61 7.66
N ILE A 58 7.33 12.74 7.64
CA ILE A 58 7.78 13.45 8.84
C ILE A 58 6.58 14.02 9.63
N GLU A 59 5.62 14.64 8.94
CA GLU A 59 4.38 15.16 9.55
C GLU A 59 3.60 14.07 10.30
N HIS A 60 3.71 12.81 9.85
CA HIS A 60 3.05 11.66 10.46
C HIS A 60 3.92 10.87 11.45
N GLY A 61 5.10 11.40 11.80
CA GLY A 61 5.94 10.90 12.88
C GLY A 61 7.07 9.96 12.46
N VAL A 62 7.35 9.82 11.17
CA VAL A 62 8.54 9.08 10.70
C VAL A 62 9.78 9.93 10.95
N ALA A 63 10.80 9.35 11.59
CA ALA A 63 12.04 10.05 11.86
C ALA A 63 12.84 10.29 10.56
N VAL A 64 13.55 11.41 10.48
CA VAL A 64 14.32 11.79 9.28
C VAL A 64 15.36 10.72 8.95
N GLU A 65 15.99 10.14 9.98
CA GLU A 65 17.01 9.11 9.86
C GLU A 65 16.45 7.84 9.19
N GLN A 66 15.20 7.48 9.48
CA GLN A 66 14.53 6.33 8.85
C GLN A 66 14.29 6.61 7.35
N LEU A 67 13.96 7.84 6.98
CA LEU A 67 13.76 8.22 5.58
C LEU A 67 15.08 8.29 4.82
N GLU A 68 16.16 8.75 5.44
CA GLU A 68 17.50 8.73 4.85
C GLU A 68 18.02 7.31 4.62
N GLU A 69 17.70 6.37 5.52
CA GLU A 69 17.96 4.94 5.31
C GLU A 69 17.22 4.42 4.08
N VAL A 70 15.93 4.74 3.92
CA VAL A 70 15.14 4.37 2.74
C VAL A 70 15.77 4.92 1.45
N LYS A 71 16.16 6.20 1.43
CA LYS A 71 16.82 6.82 0.27
C LYS A 71 18.15 6.15 -0.08
N THR A 72 18.99 5.92 0.93
CA THR A 72 20.29 5.27 0.77
C THR A 72 20.16 3.87 0.16
N LEU A 73 19.20 3.08 0.66
CA LEU A 73 18.92 1.74 0.15
C LEU A 73 18.37 1.78 -1.28
N PHE A 74 17.53 2.77 -1.59
CA PHE A 74 17.02 2.97 -2.93
C PHE A 74 18.13 3.27 -3.95
N ASP A 75 19.03 4.20 -3.61
CA ASP A 75 20.21 4.53 -4.43
C ASP A 75 21.14 3.33 -4.62
N ALA A 76 21.32 2.52 -3.58
CA ALA A 76 22.10 1.28 -3.64
C ALA A 76 21.48 0.25 -4.59
N ILE A 77 20.14 0.10 -4.56
CA ILE A 77 19.39 -0.78 -5.47
C ILE A 77 19.53 -0.29 -6.92
N GLN A 78 19.36 1.01 -7.17
CA GLN A 78 19.53 1.57 -8.51
C GLN A 78 20.96 1.37 -9.03
N THR A 79 21.96 1.60 -8.19
CA THR A 79 23.38 1.38 -8.52
C THR A 79 23.64 -0.09 -8.84
N SER A 80 23.13 -1.01 -8.01
CA SER A 80 23.23 -2.44 -8.21
C SER A 80 22.55 -2.90 -9.51
N ALA A 81 21.35 -2.40 -9.81
CA ALA A 81 20.63 -2.71 -11.05
C ALA A 81 21.39 -2.23 -12.29
N ARG A 82 21.94 -1.01 -12.26
CA ARG A 82 22.77 -0.47 -13.35
C ARG A 82 24.02 -1.33 -13.59
N GLN A 83 24.68 -1.80 -12.54
CA GLN A 83 25.86 -2.67 -12.65
C GLN A 83 25.52 -4.03 -13.27
N MET A 84 24.36 -4.61 -12.92
CA MET A 84 23.88 -5.86 -13.50
C MET A 84 23.59 -5.73 -14.99
N TRP A 85 23.00 -4.61 -15.44
CA TRP A 85 22.70 -4.36 -16.86
C TRP A 85 23.91 -3.92 -17.69
N SER A 86 24.92 -3.30 -17.06
CA SER A 86 26.13 -2.83 -17.73
C SER A 86 27.21 -3.90 -17.85
N SER A 87 27.00 -5.09 -17.28
CA SER A 87 27.95 -6.20 -17.39
C SER A 87 27.83 -6.83 -18.79
N PRO A 88 28.92 -6.87 -19.59
CA PRO A 88 28.86 -7.34 -20.97
C PRO A 88 28.38 -8.79 -21.02
N ALA A 89 27.26 -9.01 -21.71
CA ALA A 89 26.74 -10.33 -22.05
C ALA A 89 27.67 -10.98 -23.08
N GLY A 90 28.83 -11.49 -22.66
CA GLY A 90 29.72 -12.16 -23.61
C GLY A 90 31.11 -12.57 -23.14
N GLU A 91 31.63 -12.11 -22.00
CA GLU A 91 33.00 -12.46 -21.61
C GLU A 91 33.04 -13.55 -20.54
N GLY A 92 33.18 -14.80 -21.02
CA GLY A 92 33.61 -15.95 -20.23
C GLY A 92 32.49 -16.91 -19.80
N LEU A 93 32.24 -17.95 -20.60
CA LEU A 93 31.52 -19.17 -20.22
C LEU A 93 32.36 -20.04 -19.26
N GLY A 94 32.85 -19.46 -18.17
CA GLY A 94 33.57 -20.17 -17.10
C GLY A 94 32.77 -20.17 -15.81
N GLU A 95 32.97 -21.18 -14.95
CA GLU A 95 32.33 -21.29 -13.62
C GLU A 95 32.47 -20.00 -12.79
N ASP A 96 33.63 -19.34 -12.87
CA ASP A 96 33.91 -18.05 -12.20
C ASP A 96 32.96 -16.91 -12.60
N SER A 97 32.40 -16.95 -13.81
CA SER A 97 31.45 -15.94 -14.31
C SER A 97 30.05 -16.16 -13.75
N GLN A 98 29.63 -17.43 -13.66
CA GLN A 98 28.34 -17.82 -13.08
C GLN A 98 28.29 -17.53 -11.57
N ASP A 99 29.36 -17.83 -10.85
CA ASP A 99 29.46 -17.53 -9.41
C ASP A 99 29.40 -16.03 -9.12
N ARG A 100 30.04 -15.19 -9.95
CA ARG A 100 29.96 -13.72 -9.83
C ARG A 100 28.55 -13.20 -10.08
N GLN A 101 27.85 -13.71 -11.10
CA GLN A 101 26.46 -13.34 -11.38
C GLN A 101 25.51 -13.76 -10.25
N LEU A 102 25.70 -14.96 -9.69
CA LEU A 102 24.93 -15.43 -8.55
C LEU A 102 25.18 -14.55 -7.32
N GLN A 103 26.43 -14.23 -7.01
CA GLN A 103 26.77 -13.35 -5.89
C GLN A 103 26.19 -11.94 -6.06
N GLN A 104 26.24 -11.36 -7.26
CA GLN A 104 25.60 -10.08 -7.55
C GLN A 104 24.08 -10.14 -7.34
N SER A 105 23.43 -11.20 -7.82
CA SER A 105 21.99 -11.40 -7.65
C SER A 105 21.59 -11.53 -6.18
N LEU A 106 22.38 -12.26 -5.38
CA LEU A 106 22.17 -12.40 -3.94
C LEU A 106 22.30 -11.06 -3.21
N ARG A 107 23.35 -10.27 -3.54
CA ARG A 107 23.54 -8.92 -2.98
C ARG A 107 22.38 -8.00 -3.33
N HIS A 108 21.93 -8.01 -4.58
CA HIS A 108 20.78 -7.21 -5.01
C HIS A 108 19.52 -7.58 -4.23
N ARG A 109 19.23 -8.89 -4.09
CA ARG A 109 18.10 -9.39 -3.31
C ARG A 109 18.17 -8.94 -1.84
N ASP A 110 19.35 -8.95 -1.25
CA ASP A 110 19.53 -8.55 0.15
C ASP A 110 19.32 -7.03 0.33
N LEU A 111 19.67 -6.20 -0.66
CA LEU A 111 19.32 -4.78 -0.69
C LEU A 111 17.80 -4.56 -0.76
N VAL A 112 17.09 -5.28 -1.63
CA VAL A 112 15.63 -5.21 -1.73
C VAL A 112 14.97 -5.58 -0.39
N ARG A 113 15.45 -6.65 0.26
CA ARG A 113 14.97 -7.04 1.60
C ARG A 113 15.28 -5.99 2.68
N ALA A 114 16.42 -5.33 2.59
CA ALA A 114 16.76 -4.24 3.51
C ALA A 114 15.82 -3.05 3.30
N LEU A 115 15.55 -2.67 2.05
CA LEU A 115 14.57 -1.61 1.73
C LEU A 115 13.17 -1.96 2.26
N ASP A 116 12.73 -3.20 2.08
CA ASP A 116 11.44 -3.66 2.59
C ASP A 116 11.32 -3.47 4.11
N ARG A 117 12.38 -3.82 4.85
CA ARG A 117 12.45 -3.64 6.31
C ARG A 117 12.49 -2.17 6.73
N ALA A 118 13.24 -1.33 6.01
CA ALA A 118 13.30 0.09 6.29
C ALA A 118 11.93 0.77 6.10
N ILE A 119 11.22 0.40 5.03
CA ILE A 119 9.85 0.86 4.79
C ILE A 119 8.90 0.38 5.88
N ASP A 120 9.00 -0.89 6.29
CA ASP A 120 8.16 -1.43 7.37
C ASP A 120 8.44 -0.76 8.72
N ALA A 121 9.69 -0.36 8.98
CA ALA A 121 10.06 0.42 10.16
C ALA A 121 9.42 1.82 10.13
N CYS A 122 9.45 2.50 8.98
CA CYS A 122 8.74 3.77 8.79
C CYS A 122 7.23 3.62 9.04
N LEU A 123 6.59 2.59 8.48
CA LEU A 123 5.17 2.27 8.74
C LEU A 123 4.87 1.98 10.21
N GLY A 124 5.86 1.48 10.96
CA GLY A 124 5.78 1.26 12.40
C GLY A 124 5.73 2.55 13.22
N SER A 125 6.38 3.60 12.74
CA SER A 125 6.44 4.92 13.39
C SER A 125 5.20 5.79 13.15
N ILE A 126 4.42 5.50 12.10
CA ILE A 126 3.24 6.31 11.75
C ILE A 126 2.15 6.18 12.83
N THR A 127 1.78 7.33 13.39
CA THR A 127 0.80 7.45 14.47
C THR A 127 -0.64 7.16 14.01
N ASP A 128 -1.04 7.75 12.89
CA ASP A 128 -2.35 7.54 12.26
C ASP A 128 -2.20 7.10 10.80
N LEU A 129 -2.29 5.78 10.56
CA LEU A 129 -2.18 5.22 9.21
C LEU A 129 -3.33 5.66 8.29
N ALA A 130 -4.53 5.92 8.81
CA ALA A 130 -5.66 6.30 7.98
C ALA A 130 -5.49 7.73 7.47
N ALA A 131 -5.13 8.66 8.37
CA ALA A 131 -4.83 10.05 8.01
C ALA A 131 -3.63 10.14 7.07
N PHE A 132 -2.55 9.39 7.36
CA PHE A 132 -1.38 9.32 6.47
C PHE A 132 -1.76 8.84 5.08
N THR A 133 -2.50 7.73 4.98
CA THR A 133 -2.92 7.17 3.68
C THR A 133 -3.82 8.15 2.93
N ALA A 134 -4.72 8.86 3.61
CA ALA A 134 -5.55 9.91 3.03
C ALA A 134 -4.73 11.05 2.43
N GLN A 135 -3.71 11.53 3.16
CA GLN A 135 -2.85 12.61 2.68
C GLN A 135 -1.99 12.17 1.50
N ILE A 136 -1.45 10.95 1.52
CA ILE A 136 -0.73 10.35 0.39
C ILE A 136 -1.64 10.21 -0.83
N GLU A 137 -2.88 9.76 -0.65
CA GLU A 137 -3.84 9.63 -1.75
C GLU A 137 -4.15 10.98 -2.40
N ARG A 138 -4.30 12.05 -1.60
CA ARG A 138 -4.44 13.42 -2.13
C ARG A 138 -3.20 13.88 -2.87
N LEU A 139 -2.01 13.65 -2.30
CA LEU A 139 -0.74 14.02 -2.93
C LEU A 139 -0.57 13.33 -4.28
N LYS A 140 -0.81 12.01 -4.36
CA LYS A 140 -0.75 11.24 -5.61
C LYS A 140 -1.70 11.79 -6.65
N ARG A 141 -2.94 12.09 -6.29
CA ARG A 141 -3.93 12.65 -7.22
C ARG A 141 -3.53 14.02 -7.74
N ALA A 142 -2.96 14.87 -6.88
CA ALA A 142 -2.50 16.20 -7.26
C ALA A 142 -1.28 16.16 -8.18
N THR A 143 -0.40 15.17 -8.03
CA THR A 143 0.90 15.10 -8.73
C THR A 143 0.91 14.19 -9.95
N LEU A 144 0.18 13.07 -9.91
CA LEU A 144 0.20 12.01 -10.94
C LEU A 144 -1.10 11.92 -11.75
N GLY A 145 -2.08 12.80 -11.49
CA GLY A 145 -3.39 12.77 -12.15
C GLY A 145 -4.26 11.54 -11.79
N GLY A 146 -3.84 10.75 -10.79
CA GLY A 146 -4.50 9.51 -10.38
C GLY A 146 -4.19 9.13 -8.93
N GLY A 147 -5.02 8.24 -8.36
CA GLY A 147 -4.89 7.76 -6.99
C GLY A 147 -4.67 6.24 -6.93
N SER A 148 -4.39 5.73 -5.74
CA SER A 148 -4.22 4.29 -5.48
C SER A 148 -5.57 3.57 -5.43
N VAL A 149 -6.65 4.32 -5.19
CA VAL A 149 -8.03 3.83 -5.08
C VAL A 149 -8.88 4.48 -6.17
N SER A 150 -9.84 3.75 -6.75
CA SER A 150 -10.78 4.38 -7.69
C SER A 150 -11.71 5.37 -6.96
N ARG A 151 -12.03 6.51 -7.57
CA ARG A 151 -13.10 7.41 -7.05
C ARG A 151 -14.49 6.79 -7.16
N SER A 152 -14.66 5.84 -8.07
CA SER A 152 -15.93 5.13 -8.25
C SER A 152 -16.07 3.91 -7.34
N LEU A 153 -15.07 3.62 -6.49
CA LEU A 153 -15.14 2.46 -5.60
C LEU A 153 -16.34 2.61 -4.66
N PHE A 154 -17.19 1.59 -4.59
CA PHE A 154 -18.43 1.55 -3.80
C PHE A 154 -19.55 2.49 -4.28
N VAL A 155 -19.32 3.37 -5.26
CA VAL A 155 -20.34 4.31 -5.74
C VAL A 155 -21.42 3.56 -6.53
N GLY A 156 -22.65 3.58 -6.02
CA GLY A 156 -23.78 2.86 -6.63
C GLY A 156 -23.71 1.33 -6.53
N GLU A 157 -22.78 0.80 -5.74
CA GLU A 157 -22.67 -0.63 -5.43
C GLU A 157 -23.57 -0.98 -4.22
N HIS A 158 -23.97 -2.24 -4.08
CA HIS A 158 -24.65 -2.74 -2.88
C HIS A 158 -24.15 -4.11 -2.45
N LEU A 159 -24.40 -4.47 -1.20
CA LEU A 159 -24.08 -5.80 -0.68
C LEU A 159 -25.29 -6.73 -0.76
N SER A 160 -25.05 -7.97 -1.18
CA SER A 160 -25.97 -9.10 -1.05
C SER A 160 -25.29 -10.27 -0.34
N ASP A 161 -26.08 -11.26 0.08
CA ASP A 161 -25.59 -12.55 0.58
C ASP A 161 -24.58 -12.45 1.74
N VAL A 162 -24.81 -11.52 2.67
CA VAL A 162 -23.95 -11.33 3.84
C VAL A 162 -24.04 -12.54 4.75
N ARG A 163 -22.89 -13.18 4.99
CA ARG A 163 -22.73 -14.31 5.90
C ARG A 163 -21.69 -13.94 6.95
N VAL A 164 -22.02 -14.16 8.22
CA VAL A 164 -21.10 -13.93 9.34
C VAL A 164 -20.77 -15.29 9.96
N ASP A 165 -19.49 -15.65 9.92
CA ASP A 165 -18.96 -16.86 10.54
C ASP A 165 -17.79 -16.52 11.48
N GLY A 166 -18.09 -16.55 12.78
CA GLY A 166 -17.14 -16.22 13.84
C GLY A 166 -16.55 -14.82 13.70
N LYS A 167 -15.26 -14.72 13.35
CA LYS A 167 -14.52 -13.45 13.19
C LYS A 167 -14.44 -12.95 11.74
N LYS A 168 -15.07 -13.66 10.80
CA LYS A 168 -15.08 -13.34 9.38
C LYS A 168 -16.50 -13.09 8.95
N ALA A 169 -16.71 -12.10 8.10
CA ALA A 169 -17.96 -11.95 7.37
C ALA A 169 -17.66 -11.89 5.88
N THR A 170 -18.46 -12.55 5.07
CA THR A 170 -18.33 -12.56 3.61
C THR A 170 -19.61 -12.01 3.01
N ALA A 171 -19.51 -11.29 1.90
CA ALA A 171 -20.68 -10.84 1.16
C ALA A 171 -20.38 -10.87 -0.35
N LEU A 172 -21.42 -10.66 -1.15
CA LEU A 172 -21.28 -10.36 -2.57
C LEU A 172 -21.48 -8.87 -2.77
N ARG A 173 -20.50 -8.24 -3.42
CA ARG A 173 -20.54 -6.85 -3.85
C ARG A 173 -21.12 -6.80 -5.25
N GLN A 174 -22.27 -6.17 -5.39
CA GLN A 174 -22.99 -6.03 -6.66
C GLN A 174 -22.65 -4.68 -7.28
N GLN A 175 -22.01 -4.72 -8.45
CA GLN A 175 -21.64 -3.52 -9.21
C GLN A 175 -22.78 -3.08 -10.14
N GLN A 176 -22.80 -1.81 -10.55
CA GLN A 176 -23.84 -1.27 -11.46
C GLN A 176 -23.91 -1.99 -12.82
N GLY A 177 -22.83 -2.66 -13.24
CA GLY A 177 -22.78 -3.46 -14.47
C GLY A 177 -23.37 -4.87 -14.34
N GLY A 178 -23.91 -5.24 -13.18
CA GLY A 178 -24.42 -6.59 -12.89
C GLY A 178 -23.33 -7.61 -12.54
N GLU A 179 -22.06 -7.19 -12.51
CA GLU A 179 -20.96 -8.02 -12.01
C GLU A 179 -21.04 -8.14 -10.48
N SER A 180 -20.85 -9.36 -9.98
CA SER A 180 -20.80 -9.67 -8.56
C SER A 180 -19.39 -10.11 -8.16
N GLU A 181 -18.82 -9.49 -7.12
CA GLU A 181 -17.52 -9.88 -6.59
C GLU A 181 -17.58 -10.25 -5.11
N PRO A 182 -16.95 -11.36 -4.68
CA PRO A 182 -16.90 -11.71 -3.27
C PRO A 182 -16.04 -10.74 -2.46
N ILE A 183 -16.54 -10.30 -1.30
CA ILE A 183 -15.86 -9.35 -0.41
C ILE A 183 -15.78 -9.87 1.04
N ALA A 184 -14.58 -9.72 1.61
CA ALA A 184 -13.98 -10.35 2.81
C ALA A 184 -14.01 -9.72 4.22
N PHE A 185 -15.09 -9.22 4.83
CA PHE A 185 -14.98 -8.38 6.05
C PHE A 185 -14.27 -9.05 7.24
N VAL A 186 -13.38 -8.30 7.89
CA VAL A 186 -12.65 -8.76 9.07
C VAL A 186 -13.28 -8.18 10.34
N GLN A 187 -13.66 -9.05 11.28
CA GLN A 187 -14.13 -8.63 12.60
C GLN A 187 -12.99 -8.70 13.62
N LYS A 188 -12.55 -7.54 14.13
CA LYS A 188 -11.57 -7.44 15.22
C LYS A 188 -12.17 -6.70 16.41
N ARG A 189 -12.06 -7.29 17.61
CA ARG A 189 -12.56 -6.72 18.88
C ARG A 189 -14.04 -6.28 18.81
N GLY A 190 -14.87 -7.01 18.08
CA GLY A 190 -16.31 -6.71 17.95
C GLY A 190 -16.66 -5.61 16.94
N GLN A 191 -15.70 -5.10 16.17
CA GLN A 191 -15.93 -4.15 15.08
C GLN A 191 -15.60 -4.81 13.74
N CYS A 192 -16.50 -4.69 12.76
CA CYS A 192 -16.19 -5.05 11.38
C CYS A 192 -15.35 -3.94 10.73
N ARG A 193 -14.48 -4.32 9.79
CA ARG A 193 -13.69 -3.41 8.95
C ARG A 193 -13.87 -3.81 7.49
N THR A 194 -13.89 -2.84 6.59
CA THR A 194 -13.92 -3.12 5.15
C THR A 194 -12.65 -3.86 4.75
N PRO A 195 -12.75 -4.89 3.91
CA PRO A 195 -11.61 -5.73 3.53
C PRO A 195 -11.14 -5.48 2.09
N ASP A 196 -9.88 -5.86 1.85
CA ASP A 196 -9.18 -6.07 0.58
C ASP A 196 -9.66 -5.18 -0.57
N ILE A 197 -9.36 -3.88 -0.45
CA ILE A 197 -9.28 -3.03 -1.62
C ILE A 197 -8.07 -3.55 -2.39
N ARG A 198 -8.29 -4.32 -3.46
CA ARG A 198 -7.21 -4.59 -4.40
C ARG A 198 -6.71 -3.23 -4.90
N PRO A 199 -5.43 -2.89 -4.68
CA PRO A 199 -4.87 -1.70 -5.29
C PRO A 199 -5.11 -1.76 -6.78
N LEU A 200 -5.42 -0.63 -7.42
CA LEU A 200 -5.37 -0.55 -8.87
C LEU A 200 -3.89 -0.70 -9.28
N THR A 201 -3.42 -1.93 -9.45
CA THR A 201 -2.17 -2.20 -10.17
C THR A 201 -2.46 -1.84 -11.63
N ARG A 202 -1.94 -0.70 -12.06
CA ARG A 202 -1.76 -0.39 -13.48
C ARG A 202 -0.48 -1.06 -13.97
#